data_AF-A0A5J4XU36-F1
#
_entry.id   AF-A0A5J4XU36-F1
#
_cell.length_a   1.000
_cell.length_b   1.000
_cell.length_c   1.000
_cell.angle_alpha   90.00
_cell.angle_beta   90.00
_cell.angle_gamma   90.00
#
_symmetry.space_group_name_H-M   'P 1'
#
loop_
_entity.id
_entity.type
_entity.pdbx_description
1 polymer ?
#
loop_
_entity_poly.entity_id
_entity_poly.type
_entity_poly.pdbx_seq_one_letter_code
_entity_poly.pdbx_strand_id
1 'polypeptide(L)'
;MYVAGMGGRLLCQFRRGQQLTVGPVTIQRPLFMQMSLSGVVAGAPGPVTGILGYDIFRRCVMELPPSSHDSANAPFNLTLHDPSTYTLNPRLDYRWQPLVMIANLPHVEVLLTIKEGDKPVKCMFMLDSGAGGVDAMFHSRAVRELGLIQDNKHGMRTL
;
A
#
# COMPACT_ATOMS: atom_id res chain seq x y z
N MET A 1 -23.73 -7.31 -11.10
CA MET A 1 -23.23 -6.79 -9.81
C MET A 1 -22.08 -5.83 -10.13
N TYR A 2 -21.95 -4.72 -9.41
CA TYR A 2 -20.94 -3.69 -9.68
C TYR A 2 -20.03 -3.50 -8.47
N VAL A 3 -18.77 -3.20 -8.72
CA VAL A 3 -17.79 -2.80 -7.70
C VAL A 3 -17.38 -1.36 -8.00
N ALA A 4 -17.29 -0.53 -6.96
CA ALA A 4 -16.85 0.85 -7.07
C ALA A 4 -15.32 0.94 -6.92
N GLY A 5 -14.66 1.62 -7.84
CA GLY A 5 -13.26 2.02 -7.74
C GLY A 5 -13.06 3.47 -8.18
N MET A 6 -11.81 3.94 -8.15
CA MET A 6 -11.42 5.31 -8.54
C MET A 6 -11.93 5.74 -9.94
N GLY A 7 -12.22 4.79 -10.83
CA GLY A 7 -12.75 5.01 -12.18
C GLY A 7 -14.25 4.78 -12.40
N GLY A 8 -15.04 4.53 -11.34
CA GLY A 8 -16.49 4.30 -11.44
C GLY A 8 -16.95 2.86 -11.14
N ARG A 9 -18.13 2.47 -11.65
CA ARG A 9 -18.73 1.15 -11.44
C ARG A 9 -18.30 0.18 -12.54
N LEU A 10 -17.63 -0.91 -12.15
CA LEU A 10 -17.19 -1.95 -13.09
C LEU A 10 -18.06 -3.19 -12.94
N LEU A 11 -18.47 -3.77 -14.07
CA LEU A 11 -19.18 -5.05 -14.08
C LEU A 11 -18.23 -6.16 -13.61
N CYS A 12 -18.68 -6.95 -12.64
CA CYS A 12 -17.90 -8.07 -12.11
C CYS A 12 -18.73 -9.34 -12.00
N GLN A 13 -18.05 -10.48 -12.00
CA GLN A 13 -18.63 -11.79 -11.70
C GLN A 13 -17.81 -12.50 -10.64
N PHE A 14 -18.49 -13.20 -9.72
CA PHE A 14 -17.81 -14.00 -8.71
C PHE A 14 -17.73 -15.47 -9.16
N ARG A 15 -16.60 -16.11 -8.87
CA ARG A 15 -16.32 -17.51 -9.18
C ARG A 15 -15.56 -18.17 -8.04
N ARG A 16 -15.82 -19.44 -7.76
CA ARG A 16 -15.02 -20.24 -6.81
C ARG A 16 -13.97 -21.03 -7.58
N GLY A 17 -12.72 -20.94 -7.15
CA GLY A 17 -11.65 -21.83 -7.58
C GLY A 17 -11.65 -23.13 -6.78
N GLN A 18 -10.71 -24.02 -7.10
CA GLN A 18 -10.42 -25.20 -6.27
C GLN A 18 -9.32 -24.89 -5.25
N GLN A 19 -8.24 -24.24 -5.69
CA GLN A 19 -7.09 -23.91 -4.87
C GLN A 19 -6.36 -22.69 -5.45
N LEU A 20 -5.72 -21.90 -4.60
CA LEU A 20 -4.77 -20.85 -4.97
C LEU A 20 -3.54 -20.97 -4.06
N THR A 21 -2.34 -21.01 -4.65
CA THR A 21 -1.08 -21.08 -3.92
C THR A 21 -0.17 -19.93 -4.31
N VAL A 22 0.36 -19.22 -3.33
CA VAL A 22 1.24 -18.06 -3.50
C VAL A 22 2.32 -18.11 -2.42
N GLY A 23 3.54 -18.51 -2.79
CA GLY A 23 4.62 -18.72 -1.83
C GLY A 23 4.19 -19.68 -0.70
N PRO A 24 4.28 -19.29 0.58
CA PRO A 24 3.87 -20.13 1.71
C PRO A 24 2.36 -20.23 1.91
N VAL A 25 1.55 -19.43 1.18
CA VAL A 25 0.10 -19.35 1.39
C VAL A 25 -0.63 -20.28 0.44
N THR A 26 -1.47 -21.17 0.99
CA THR A 26 -2.44 -21.96 0.22
C THR A 26 -3.87 -21.66 0.68
N ILE A 27 -4.77 -21.32 -0.25
CA ILE A 27 -6.19 -21.08 -0.01
C ILE A 27 -7.00 -22.16 -0.73
N GLN A 28 -7.81 -22.91 0.02
CA GLN A 28 -8.76 -23.86 -0.56
C GLN A 28 -10.08 -23.16 -0.92
N ARG A 29 -10.62 -23.50 -2.08
CA ARG A 29 -11.85 -22.93 -2.65
C ARG A 29 -11.91 -21.39 -2.62
N PRO A 30 -10.88 -20.67 -3.13
CA PRO A 30 -10.84 -19.20 -3.11
C PRO A 30 -12.03 -18.59 -3.88
N LEU A 31 -12.49 -17.41 -3.45
CA LEU A 31 -13.48 -16.62 -4.19
C LEU A 31 -12.74 -15.61 -5.08
N PHE A 32 -12.88 -15.77 -6.39
CA PHE A 32 -12.35 -14.85 -7.38
C PHE A 32 -13.43 -13.86 -7.82
N MET A 33 -12.99 -12.63 -8.08
CA MET A 33 -13.76 -11.60 -8.75
C MET A 33 -13.19 -11.43 -10.15
N GLN A 34 -13.96 -11.82 -11.16
CA GLN A 34 -13.62 -11.61 -12.56
C GLN A 34 -14.12 -10.24 -13.01
N MET A 35 -13.21 -9.41 -13.51
CA MET A 35 -13.48 -8.10 -14.09
C MET A 35 -12.36 -7.71 -15.06
N SER A 36 -12.59 -6.66 -15.87
CA SER A 36 -11.50 -6.07 -16.65
C SER A 36 -10.52 -5.33 -15.73
N LEU A 37 -9.22 -5.55 -15.92
CA LEU A 37 -8.13 -4.87 -15.20
C LEU A 37 -7.45 -3.79 -16.05
N SER A 38 -8.00 -3.46 -17.22
CA SER A 38 -7.46 -2.41 -18.09
C SER A 38 -7.30 -1.09 -17.32
N GLY A 39 -6.10 -0.51 -17.35
CA GLY A 39 -5.78 0.76 -16.68
C GLY A 39 -5.52 0.66 -15.17
N VAL A 40 -5.59 -0.53 -14.57
CA VAL A 40 -5.29 -0.73 -13.14
C VAL A 40 -3.80 -0.97 -12.91
N VAL A 41 -3.11 -1.60 -13.87
CA VAL A 41 -1.66 -1.86 -13.78
C VAL A 41 -0.95 -1.35 -15.03
N ALA A 42 0.15 -0.61 -14.81
CA ALA A 42 1.05 -0.10 -15.83
C ALA A 42 2.48 -0.57 -15.54
N GLY A 43 3.34 -0.66 -16.57
CA GLY A 43 4.76 -0.97 -16.41
C GLY A 43 5.10 -2.44 -16.12
N ALA A 44 4.14 -3.36 -16.21
CA ALA A 44 4.43 -4.78 -16.04
C ALA A 44 5.19 -5.35 -17.26
N PRO A 45 6.16 -6.26 -17.06
CA PRO A 45 6.93 -6.88 -18.16
C PRO A 45 6.10 -7.84 -19.02
N GLY A 46 4.86 -8.13 -18.62
CA GLY A 46 3.90 -8.95 -19.34
C GLY A 46 2.47 -8.73 -18.85
N PRO A 47 1.48 -9.46 -19.39
CA PRO A 47 0.09 -9.30 -19.01
C PRO A 47 -0.13 -9.59 -17.52
N VAL A 48 -0.70 -8.62 -16.80
CA VAL A 48 -1.14 -8.84 -15.42
C VAL A 48 -2.48 -9.56 -15.43
N THR A 49 -2.46 -10.81 -14.99
CA THR A 49 -3.61 -11.72 -15.04
C THR A 49 -4.60 -11.49 -13.90
N GLY A 50 -4.19 -10.85 -12.80
CA GLY A 50 -5.01 -10.72 -11.61
C GLY A 50 -4.38 -9.86 -10.52
N ILE A 51 -5.18 -9.55 -9.51
CA ILE A 51 -4.76 -8.84 -8.29
C ILE A 51 -5.03 -9.75 -7.10
N LEU A 52 -4.04 -9.87 -6.23
CA LEU A 52 -4.16 -10.54 -4.94
C LEU A 52 -4.34 -9.50 -3.85
N GLY A 53 -5.39 -9.63 -3.06
CA GLY A 53 -5.75 -8.67 -2.03
C GLY A 53 -5.51 -9.18 -0.61
N TYR A 54 -6.24 -8.55 0.33
CA TYR A 54 -6.18 -8.77 1.77
C TYR A 54 -6.15 -10.24 2.21
N ASP A 55 -6.83 -11.15 1.50
CA ASP A 55 -6.84 -12.57 1.85
C ASP A 55 -5.45 -13.23 1.78
N ILE A 56 -4.55 -12.76 0.91
CA ILE A 56 -3.16 -13.21 0.94
C ILE A 56 -2.44 -12.55 2.12
N PHE A 57 -2.52 -11.23 2.23
CA PHE A 57 -1.76 -10.46 3.22
C PHE A 57 -2.07 -10.83 4.68
N ARG A 58 -3.30 -11.26 5.00
CA ARG A 58 -3.63 -11.71 6.37
C ARG A 58 -3.06 -13.09 6.74
N ARG A 59 -2.40 -13.78 5.81
CA ARG A 59 -1.90 -15.17 5.97
C ARG A 59 -0.38 -15.29 5.86
N CYS A 60 0.33 -14.21 5.55
CA CYS A 60 1.77 -14.19 5.40
C CYS A 60 2.35 -12.89 5.96
N VAL A 61 3.65 -12.91 6.26
CA VAL A 61 4.42 -11.69 6.45
C VAL A 61 5.00 -11.29 5.10
N MET A 62 4.71 -10.08 4.63
CA MET A 62 5.31 -9.52 3.42
C MET A 62 6.45 -8.58 3.82
N GLU A 63 7.66 -8.84 3.33
CA GLU A 63 8.79 -7.94 3.50
C GLU A 63 9.04 -7.12 2.23
N LEU A 64 9.15 -5.81 2.42
CA LEU A 64 9.61 -4.85 1.44
C LEU A 64 11.05 -4.48 1.86
N PRO A 65 12.10 -5.01 1.21
CA PRO A 65 13.45 -4.62 1.56
C PRO A 65 13.63 -3.12 1.28
N PRO A 66 14.48 -2.42 2.03
CA PRO A 66 14.84 -1.06 1.67
C PRO A 66 15.42 -1.06 0.26
N SER A 67 14.99 -0.11 -0.58
CA SER A 67 15.65 0.09 -1.87
C SER A 67 17.10 0.46 -1.59
N SER A 68 18.04 -0.39 -2.01
CA SER A 68 19.43 0.02 -2.11
C SER A 68 19.47 1.14 -3.16
N HIS A 69 19.64 2.38 -2.73
CA HIS A 69 19.75 3.55 -3.62
C HIS A 69 20.90 3.43 -4.64
N ASP A 70 21.77 2.43 -4.50
CA ASP A 70 23.01 2.29 -5.26
C ASP A 70 22.88 1.69 -6.66
N SER A 71 21.69 1.23 -7.10
CA SER A 71 21.49 1.05 -8.53
C SER A 71 20.03 1.21 -8.91
N ALA A 72 19.76 2.14 -9.83
CA ALA A 72 18.46 2.33 -10.47
C ALA A 72 17.91 1.08 -11.19
N ASN A 73 18.68 -0.01 -11.23
CA ASN A 73 18.38 -1.25 -11.95
C ASN A 73 18.42 -2.51 -11.07
N ALA A 74 18.66 -2.42 -9.75
CA ALA A 74 18.57 -3.60 -8.89
C ALA A 74 17.10 -4.05 -8.79
N PRO A 75 16.80 -5.34 -8.98
CA PRO A 75 15.45 -5.85 -8.83
C PRO A 75 14.98 -5.66 -7.39
N PHE A 76 13.84 -4.97 -7.22
CA PHE A 76 13.18 -4.82 -5.94
C PHE A 76 12.50 -6.15 -5.57
N ASN A 77 13.17 -6.97 -4.75
CA ASN A 77 12.70 -8.30 -4.40
C ASN A 77 11.78 -8.27 -3.18
N LEU A 78 10.47 -8.30 -3.43
CA LEU A 78 9.46 -8.54 -2.40
C LEU A 78 9.45 -10.02 -1.99
N THR A 79 9.33 -10.31 -0.70
CA THR A 79 9.27 -11.69 -0.19
C THR A 79 8.03 -11.92 0.68
N LEU A 80 7.52 -13.16 0.65
CA LEU A 80 6.41 -13.61 1.49
C LEU A 80 6.89 -14.74 2.40
N HIS A 81 6.64 -14.62 3.69
CA HIS A 81 7.09 -15.56 4.72
C HIS A 81 5.91 -16.19 5.46
N ASP A 82 6.11 -17.42 5.95
CA ASP A 82 5.17 -18.08 6.86
C ASP A 82 5.21 -17.36 8.23
N PRO A 83 4.08 -16.83 8.72
CA PRO A 83 4.04 -16.12 10.00
C PRO A 83 4.47 -16.96 11.20
N SER A 84 4.32 -18.30 11.13
CA SER A 84 4.66 -19.21 12.24
C SER A 84 6.16 -19.42 12.41
N THR A 85 6.94 -19.18 11.36
CA THR A 85 8.41 -19.33 11.36
C THR A 85 9.14 -18.02 11.17
N TYR A 86 8.41 -16.92 10.92
CA TYR A 86 9.01 -15.62 10.66
C TYR A 86 9.68 -15.05 11.91
N THR A 87 10.97 -14.74 11.80
CA THR A 87 11.76 -14.12 12.86
C THR A 87 12.26 -12.76 12.40
N LEU A 88 12.00 -11.73 13.21
CA LEU A 88 12.56 -10.40 12.98
C LEU A 88 14.09 -10.45 13.02
N ASN A 89 14.73 -9.70 12.12
CA ASN A 89 16.18 -9.52 12.14
C ASN A 89 16.61 -8.86 13.47
N PRO A 90 17.34 -9.55 14.36
CA PRO A 90 17.66 -9.03 15.68
C PRO A 90 18.60 -7.81 15.67
N ARG A 91 19.17 -7.47 14.51
CA ARG A 91 20.05 -6.29 14.34
C ARG A 91 19.29 -4.99 14.08
N LEU A 92 17.97 -5.05 13.90
CA LEU A 92 17.13 -3.88 13.59
C LEU A 92 16.16 -3.59 14.75
N ASP A 93 15.95 -2.31 15.06
CA ASP A 93 14.96 -1.88 16.06
C ASP A 93 13.57 -1.88 15.41
N TYR A 94 12.82 -2.96 15.60
CA TYR A 94 11.45 -3.09 15.10
C TYR A 94 10.44 -2.62 16.14
N ARG A 95 9.50 -1.79 15.70
CA ARG A 95 8.35 -1.37 16.52
C ARG A 95 7.06 -1.66 15.79
N TRP A 96 6.24 -2.50 16.40
CA TRP A 96 4.88 -2.74 15.91
C TRP A 96 4.03 -1.48 16.11
N GLN A 97 3.29 -1.11 15.07
CA GLN A 97 2.34 0.00 15.10
C GLN A 97 0.92 -0.54 14.96
N PRO A 98 -0.06 -0.03 15.73
CA PRO A 98 -1.44 -0.40 15.56
C PRO A 98 -1.97 0.08 14.21
N LEU A 99 -2.61 -0.82 13.47
CA LEU A 99 -3.30 -0.49 12.23
C LEU A 99 -4.81 -0.45 12.46
N VAL A 100 -5.47 0.49 11.80
CA VAL A 100 -6.93 0.62 11.78
C VAL A 100 -7.42 0.29 10.37
N MET A 101 -8.38 -0.62 10.26
CA MET A 101 -9.01 -0.93 8.97
C MET A 101 -10.17 0.04 8.71
N ILE A 102 -10.04 0.88 7.68
CA ILE A 102 -11.11 1.79 7.25
C ILE A 102 -11.45 1.44 5.79
N ALA A 103 -12.71 1.08 5.54
CA ALA A 103 -13.16 0.63 4.21
C ALA A 103 -12.30 -0.52 3.62
N ASN A 104 -11.84 -1.45 4.47
CA ASN A 104 -10.95 -2.58 4.12
C ASN A 104 -9.54 -2.18 3.65
N LEU A 105 -9.11 -0.95 3.91
CA LEU A 105 -7.75 -0.49 3.64
C LEU A 105 -7.02 -0.23 4.97
N PRO A 106 -5.75 -0.64 5.10
CA PRO A 106 -4.98 -0.41 6.31
C PRO A 106 -4.63 1.07 6.46
N HIS A 107 -4.91 1.63 7.63
CA HIS A 107 -4.51 2.98 8.00
C HIS A 107 -3.66 2.95 9.27
N VAL A 108 -2.78 3.93 9.41
CA VAL A 108 -1.92 4.13 10.58
C VAL A 108 -2.03 5.59 11.03
N GLU A 109 -2.04 5.79 12.35
CA GLU A 109 -1.90 7.14 12.92
C GLU A 109 -0.41 7.51 12.97
N VAL A 110 -0.08 8.65 12.37
CA VAL A 110 1.28 9.18 12.30
C VAL A 110 1.31 10.53 13.01
N LEU A 111 2.38 10.78 13.77
CA LEU A 111 2.72 12.10 14.27
C LEU A 111 3.57 12.82 13.22
N LEU A 112 3.05 13.91 12.67
CA LEU A 112 3.73 14.72 11.67
C LEU A 112 4.14 16.05 12.30
N THR A 113 5.41 16.41 12.16
CA THR A 113 5.91 17.76 12.42
C THR A 113 6.17 18.43 11.08
N ILE A 114 5.42 19.49 10.78
CA ILE A 114 5.47 20.15 9.46
C ILE A 114 6.70 21.05 9.35
N LYS A 115 7.00 21.80 10.42
CA LYS A 115 8.21 22.63 10.52
C LYS A 115 8.99 22.29 11.78
N GLU A 116 10.29 22.48 11.70
CA GLU A 116 11.14 22.41 12.88
C GLU A 116 10.63 23.36 13.98
N GLY A 117 10.42 22.82 15.18
CA GLY A 117 9.86 23.56 16.31
C GLY A 117 8.34 23.52 16.45
N ASP A 118 7.59 23.06 15.44
CA ASP A 118 6.14 22.90 15.56
C ASP A 118 5.78 21.74 16.50
N LYS A 119 4.60 21.85 17.14
CA LYS A 119 4.02 20.73 17.86
C LYS A 119 3.59 19.66 16.86
N PRO A 120 3.95 18.39 17.06
CA PRO A 120 3.49 17.31 16.19
C PRO A 120 1.96 17.25 16.14
N VAL A 121 1.41 17.07 14.94
CA VAL A 121 -0.02 16.86 14.70
C VAL A 121 -0.27 15.39 14.38
N LYS A 122 -1.40 14.86 14.87
CA LYS A 122 -1.84 13.50 14.56
C LYS A 122 -2.55 13.48 13.21
N CYS A 123 -2.10 12.60 12.32
CA CYS A 123 -2.64 12.43 10.98
C CYS A 123 -2.93 10.94 10.73
N MET A 124 -4.01 10.65 10.02
CA MET A 124 -4.35 9.29 9.59
C MET A 124 -3.88 9.09 8.15
N PHE A 125 -3.01 8.10 7.93
CA PHE A 125 -2.53 7.74 6.59
C PHE A 125 -2.97 6.33 6.22
N MET A 126 -3.43 6.18 4.98
CA MET A 126 -3.57 4.86 4.36
C MET A 126 -2.18 4.32 3.99
N LEU A 127 -1.91 3.06 4.31
CA LEU A 127 -0.70 2.38 3.84
C LEU A 127 -0.95 1.82 2.43
N ASP A 128 -0.24 2.38 1.44
CA ASP A 128 -0.41 2.05 0.03
C ASP A 128 0.95 1.95 -0.68
N SER A 129 1.29 0.75 -1.15
CA SER A 129 2.50 0.52 -1.95
C SER A 129 2.42 1.12 -3.36
N GLY A 130 1.23 1.54 -3.79
CA GLY A 130 0.95 2.13 -5.10
C GLY A 130 0.96 3.66 -5.11
N ALA A 131 1.49 4.31 -4.06
CA ALA A 131 1.52 5.77 -3.92
C ALA A 131 2.52 6.45 -4.89
N GLY A 132 2.34 6.30 -6.20
CA GLY A 132 2.85 7.19 -7.26
C GLY A 132 4.35 7.49 -7.27
N GLY A 133 5.17 6.72 -6.54
CA GLY A 133 6.60 6.98 -6.36
C GLY A 133 6.94 8.09 -5.36
N VAL A 134 6.04 8.44 -4.44
CA VAL A 134 6.28 9.44 -3.37
C VAL A 134 6.14 8.82 -1.98
N ASP A 135 6.75 9.44 -0.98
CA ASP A 135 6.74 8.92 0.41
C ASP A 135 5.36 8.99 1.07
N ALA A 136 4.59 10.05 0.77
CA ALA A 136 3.23 10.24 1.26
C ALA A 136 2.42 11.14 0.33
N MET A 137 1.12 10.85 0.18
CA MET A 137 0.18 11.72 -0.53
C MET A 137 -0.79 12.36 0.46
N PHE A 138 -1.08 13.65 0.26
CA PHE A 138 -2.09 14.37 1.03
C PHE A 138 -3.32 14.66 0.19
N HIS A 139 -4.49 14.48 0.79
CA HIS A 139 -5.72 14.99 0.22
C HIS A 139 -5.68 16.52 0.20
N SER A 140 -6.09 17.16 -0.91
CA SER A 140 -6.03 18.63 -1.07
C SER A 140 -6.75 19.42 0.03
N ARG A 141 -7.82 18.83 0.60
CA ARG A 141 -8.50 19.37 1.78
C ARG A 141 -7.59 19.37 3.02
N ALA A 142 -6.90 18.25 3.30
CA ALA A 142 -6.01 18.13 4.45
C ALA A 142 -4.83 19.12 4.32
N VAL A 143 -4.31 19.29 3.11
CA VAL A 143 -3.30 20.32 2.81
C VAL A 143 -3.76 21.72 3.23
N ARG A 144 -5.01 22.09 2.94
CA ARG A 144 -5.56 23.40 3.33
C ARG A 144 -5.83 23.49 4.84
N GLU A 145 -6.48 22.48 5.41
CA GLU A 145 -6.89 22.48 6.82
C GLU A 145 -5.69 22.42 7.78
N LEU A 146 -4.63 21.71 7.39
CA LEU A 146 -3.38 21.64 8.15
C LEU A 146 -2.38 22.75 7.78
N GLY A 147 -2.72 23.62 6.83
CA GLY A 147 -1.84 24.71 6.38
C GLY A 147 -0.51 24.23 5.80
N LEU A 148 -0.49 23.09 5.10
CA LEU A 148 0.75 22.46 4.63
C LEU A 148 1.41 23.20 3.45
N ILE A 149 0.69 24.07 2.73
CA ILE A 149 1.30 24.88 1.66
C ILE A 149 1.66 26.25 2.22
N GLN A 150 2.93 26.63 2.04
CA GLN A 150 3.35 28.02 2.18
C GLN A 150 3.65 28.64 0.82
N ASP A 151 3.25 29.90 0.66
CA ASP A 151 3.75 30.74 -0.42
C ASP A 151 5.17 31.19 -0.07
N ASN A 152 6.18 30.63 -0.74
CA ASN A 152 7.53 31.19 -0.68
C ASN A 152 7.61 32.44 -1.56
N LYS A 153 8.44 33.42 -1.15
CA LYS A 153 8.70 34.69 -1.87
C LYS A 153 9.19 34.55 -3.32
N HIS A 154 9.41 33.32 -3.79
CA HIS A 154 9.88 32.97 -5.15
C HIS A 154 8.85 32.13 -5.95
N GLY A 155 7.61 31.98 -5.48
CA GLY A 155 6.53 31.33 -6.24
C GLY A 155 6.59 29.80 -6.33
N MET A 156 7.53 29.14 -5.65
CA MET A 156 7.52 27.68 -5.48
C MET A 156 6.71 27.29 -4.24
N ARG A 157 5.77 26.36 -4.40
CA ARG A 157 4.99 25.76 -3.32
C ARG A 157 5.76 24.56 -2.78
N THR A 158 6.24 24.66 -1.56
CA THR A 158 6.83 23.53 -0.82
C THR A 158 5.89 23.13 0.31
N LEU A 159 5.81 21.82 0.56
CA LEU A 159 5.33 21.26 1.83
C LEU A 159 6.38 21.53 2.92
#